data_AF-A0A6V7TKK7-F1
#
_entry.id   AF-A0A6V7TKK7-F1
#
_cell.length_a   1.000
_cell.length_b   1.000
_cell.length_c   1.000
_cell.angle_alpha   90.00
_cell.angle_beta   90.00
_cell.angle_gamma   90.00
#
_symmetry.space_group_name_H-M   'P 1'
#
loop_
_entity.id
_entity.type
_entity.pdbx_description
1 polymer ?
#
loop_
_entity_poly.entity_id
_entity_poly.type
_entity_poly.pdbx_seq_one_letter_code
_entity_poly.pdbx_strand_id
1 'polypeptide(L)'
;MSFHKIDNDSVNSITNALDFFQIPPTNVSISSSKVYEILTSNPLTDTPYHFKIHSSQNFIDLSKCYILSEFRIRKEENGQLVNLAPNENVAPIQLIGLTFINNMRITINGREIFNSNSLYAYKTYLSHEFSYPSTAKNSHLNSAGYYGNNELTLEAGSGFATRKALFTSSRTAQFLSKIDADLFNQPLYLVNHCEVDIEIIPNDTNFVLIGQRGQDITLRFSIVNFT
;
A
#
# COMPACT_ATOMS: atom_id res chain seq x y z
N MET A 1 -41.45 -16.20 -6.38
CA MET A 1 -40.10 -15.86 -5.91
C MET A 1 -39.24 -15.65 -7.14
N SER A 2 -38.83 -14.41 -7.40
CA SER A 2 -38.05 -14.06 -8.60
C SER A 2 -36.57 -14.01 -8.22
N PHE A 3 -35.81 -15.00 -8.68
CA PHE A 3 -34.35 -14.93 -8.67
C PHE A 3 -33.90 -14.62 -10.10
N HIS A 4 -33.16 -13.53 -10.27
CA HIS A 4 -32.65 -13.10 -11.56
C HIS A 4 -31.34 -13.84 -11.83
N LYS A 5 -31.31 -14.63 -12.91
CA LYS A 5 -30.08 -15.26 -13.37
C LYS A 5 -29.16 -14.21 -13.99
N ILE A 6 -27.86 -14.27 -13.68
CA ILE A 6 -26.85 -13.37 -14.26
C ILE A 6 -26.68 -13.65 -15.75
N ASP A 7 -26.81 -14.91 -16.16
CA ASP A 7 -26.83 -15.35 -17.55
C ASP A 7 -27.91 -16.42 -17.74
N ASN A 8 -28.58 -16.45 -18.89
CA ASN A 8 -29.69 -17.38 -19.13
C ASN A 8 -29.25 -18.85 -19.00
N ASP A 9 -28.00 -19.16 -19.37
CA ASP A 9 -27.42 -20.50 -19.34
C ASP A 9 -26.79 -20.85 -17.98
N SER A 10 -26.76 -19.90 -17.03
CA SER A 10 -26.25 -20.18 -15.70
C SER A 10 -27.10 -21.22 -14.96
N VAL A 11 -26.42 -22.21 -14.38
CA VAL A 11 -27.03 -23.25 -13.55
C VAL A 11 -27.35 -22.70 -12.16
N ASN A 12 -28.47 -23.14 -11.58
CA ASN A 12 -28.82 -22.74 -10.22
C ASN A 12 -27.90 -23.47 -9.23
N SER A 13 -27.12 -22.72 -8.45
CA SER A 13 -26.30 -23.28 -7.36
C SER A 13 -26.88 -22.91 -6.00
N ILE A 14 -26.87 -23.85 -5.06
CA ILE A 14 -27.03 -23.55 -3.63
C ILE A 14 -25.70 -23.03 -3.08
N THR A 15 -25.74 -22.13 -2.09
CA THR A 15 -24.51 -21.64 -1.46
C THR A 15 -23.83 -22.75 -0.67
N ASN A 16 -22.50 -22.83 -0.73
CA ASN A 16 -21.72 -23.83 0.01
C ASN A 16 -21.94 -23.76 1.53
N ALA A 17 -22.44 -22.63 2.06
CA ALA A 17 -22.75 -22.48 3.48
C ALA A 17 -24.02 -23.24 3.93
N LEU A 18 -24.85 -23.73 3.00
CA LEU A 18 -26.07 -24.49 3.28
C LEU A 18 -25.96 -25.97 2.90
N ASP A 19 -24.85 -26.38 2.27
CA ASP A 19 -24.60 -27.76 1.88
C ASP A 19 -23.52 -28.40 2.77
N PHE A 20 -23.96 -29.01 3.86
CA PHE A 20 -23.09 -29.55 4.90
C PHE A 20 -22.61 -30.98 4.64
N PHE A 21 -23.16 -31.66 3.62
CA PHE A 21 -22.94 -33.09 3.40
C PHE A 21 -22.26 -33.42 2.07
N GLN A 22 -22.22 -32.48 1.12
CA GLN A 22 -21.43 -32.67 -0.09
C GLN A 22 -19.95 -32.43 0.15
N ILE A 23 -19.12 -33.29 -0.44
CA ILE A 23 -17.68 -33.09 -0.49
C ILE A 23 -17.43 -31.91 -1.44
N PRO A 24 -16.84 -30.80 -0.97
CA PRO A 24 -16.64 -29.65 -1.83
C PRO A 24 -15.72 -30.02 -3.00
N PRO A 25 -16.01 -29.56 -4.24
CA PRO A 25 -15.17 -29.84 -5.39
C PRO A 25 -13.79 -29.22 -5.19
N THR A 26 -12.74 -29.97 -5.55
CA THR A 26 -11.37 -29.45 -5.52
C THR A 26 -11.11 -28.61 -6.76
N ASN A 27 -10.65 -27.37 -6.57
CA ASN A 27 -10.25 -26.52 -7.69
C ASN A 27 -8.95 -27.06 -8.30
N VAL A 28 -9.04 -27.61 -9.51
CA VAL A 28 -7.90 -28.13 -10.29
C VAL A 28 -7.43 -27.16 -11.38
N SER A 29 -7.96 -25.94 -11.41
CA SER A 29 -7.68 -24.96 -12.47
C SER A 29 -6.29 -24.33 -12.35
N ILE A 30 -5.68 -24.38 -11.16
CA ILE A 30 -4.35 -23.82 -10.89
C ILE A 30 -3.40 -24.99 -10.62
N SER A 31 -2.45 -25.21 -11.54
CA SER A 31 -1.45 -26.28 -11.40
C SER A 31 -0.34 -25.93 -10.43
N SER A 32 0.13 -24.68 -10.47
CA SER A 32 1.15 -24.15 -9.56
C SER A 32 1.06 -22.62 -9.48
N SER A 33 1.53 -22.04 -8.38
CA SER A 33 1.62 -20.60 -8.18
C SER A 33 3.00 -20.26 -7.62
N LYS A 34 3.55 -19.11 -8.02
CA LYS A 34 4.85 -18.62 -7.57
C LYS A 34 4.74 -17.14 -7.25
N VAL A 35 5.40 -16.72 -6.18
CA VAL A 35 5.55 -15.32 -5.78
C VAL A 35 7.00 -14.94 -5.99
N TYR A 36 7.25 -13.78 -6.58
CA TYR A 36 8.60 -13.24 -6.78
C TYR A 36 8.60 -11.74 -6.46
N GLU A 37 9.74 -11.27 -6.00
CA GLU A 37 9.99 -9.87 -5.68
C GLU A 37 10.40 -9.11 -6.94
N ILE A 38 9.91 -7.88 -7.09
CA ILE A 38 10.23 -7.02 -8.23
C ILE A 38 10.90 -5.77 -7.69
N LEU A 39 12.16 -5.57 -8.06
CA LEU A 39 12.89 -4.38 -7.65
C LEU A 39 12.51 -3.19 -8.56
N THR A 40 12.75 -1.99 -8.05
CA THR A 40 12.72 -0.77 -8.86
C THR A 40 13.73 -0.86 -10.01
N SER A 41 13.29 -0.43 -11.20
CA SER A 41 14.13 -0.42 -12.41
C SER A 41 15.19 0.69 -12.37
N ASN A 42 14.91 1.76 -11.62
CA ASN A 42 15.77 2.91 -11.42
C ASN A 42 16.24 2.98 -9.95
N PRO A 43 17.39 3.63 -9.66
CA PRO A 43 17.88 3.77 -8.30
C PRO A 43 16.91 4.58 -7.44
N LEU A 44 16.82 4.28 -6.14
CA LEU A 44 15.93 4.96 -5.18
C LEU A 44 16.21 6.47 -4.99
N THR A 45 17.29 6.98 -5.57
CA THR A 45 17.61 8.42 -5.57
C THR A 45 16.91 9.18 -6.69
N ASP A 46 16.41 8.49 -7.71
CA ASP A 46 15.76 9.07 -8.88
C ASP A 46 14.25 8.82 -8.80
N THR A 47 13.45 9.86 -8.96
CA THR A 47 11.98 9.77 -8.95
C THR A 47 11.45 10.27 -10.27
N PRO A 48 10.49 9.59 -10.91
CA PRO A 48 9.60 8.53 -10.41
C PRO A 48 10.24 7.13 -10.26
N TYR A 49 9.68 6.29 -9.39
CA TYR A 49 10.07 4.88 -9.26
C TYR A 49 9.30 4.02 -10.25
N HIS A 50 10.01 3.19 -11.02
CA HIS A 50 9.44 2.33 -12.05
C HIS A 50 9.53 0.85 -11.66
N PHE A 51 8.38 0.19 -11.56
CA PHE A 51 8.27 -1.27 -11.49
C PHE A 51 7.78 -1.80 -12.81
N LYS A 52 8.41 -2.86 -13.28
CA LYS A 52 8.07 -3.49 -14.54
C LYS A 52 7.83 -4.97 -14.36
N ILE A 53 6.61 -5.40 -14.64
CA ILE A 53 6.24 -6.81 -14.70
C ILE A 53 6.30 -7.23 -16.17
N HIS A 54 7.35 -7.95 -16.53
CA HIS A 54 7.55 -8.41 -17.89
C HIS A 54 6.47 -9.40 -18.34
N SER A 55 6.15 -9.38 -19.62
CA SER A 55 5.22 -10.33 -20.23
C SER A 55 5.70 -11.77 -19.99
N SER A 56 4.81 -12.62 -19.48
CA SER A 56 5.09 -14.04 -19.27
C SER A 56 4.00 -14.91 -19.86
N GLN A 57 4.27 -16.22 -19.97
CA GLN A 57 3.25 -17.21 -20.39
C GLN A 57 2.23 -17.50 -19.27
N ASN A 58 2.54 -17.11 -18.03
CA ASN A 58 1.67 -17.34 -16.89
C ASN A 58 0.67 -16.20 -16.72
N PHE A 59 -0.49 -16.54 -16.19
CA PHE A 59 -1.45 -15.56 -15.68
C PHE A 59 -0.90 -14.89 -14.42
N ILE A 60 -1.24 -13.61 -14.24
CA ILE A 60 -0.76 -12.82 -13.10
C ILE A 60 -1.92 -12.52 -12.16
N ASP A 61 -1.74 -12.85 -10.88
CA ASP A 61 -2.69 -12.53 -9.82
C ASP A 61 -2.43 -11.14 -9.26
N LEU A 62 -3.06 -10.13 -9.86
CA LEU A 62 -2.97 -8.75 -9.39
C LEU A 62 -3.63 -8.54 -8.03
N SER A 63 -4.51 -9.44 -7.59
CA SER A 63 -5.15 -9.31 -6.28
C SER A 63 -4.16 -9.52 -5.12
N LYS A 64 -3.01 -10.13 -5.41
CA LYS A 64 -1.92 -10.46 -4.48
C LYS A 64 -0.62 -9.74 -4.81
N CYS A 65 -0.70 -8.52 -5.31
CA CYS A 65 0.46 -7.63 -5.41
C CYS A 65 0.52 -6.73 -4.18
N TYR A 66 1.70 -6.68 -3.56
CA TYR A 66 1.97 -5.87 -2.38
C TYR A 66 3.20 -5.02 -2.65
N ILE A 67 3.23 -3.85 -2.04
CA ILE A 67 4.37 -2.96 -1.98
C ILE A 67 5.03 -3.13 -0.62
N LEU A 68 6.32 -3.41 -0.62
CA LEU A 68 7.17 -3.39 0.55
C LEU A 68 8.02 -2.12 0.51
N SER A 69 7.82 -1.26 1.51
CA SER A 69 8.54 0.01 1.63
C SER A 69 9.24 0.09 2.98
N GLU A 70 10.53 0.37 2.98
CA GLU A 70 11.32 0.62 4.18
C GLU A 70 11.66 2.11 4.29
N PHE A 71 11.32 2.72 5.41
CA PHE A 71 11.51 4.15 5.62
C PHE A 71 12.46 4.45 6.77
N ARG A 72 13.12 5.60 6.69
CA ARG A 72 13.92 6.17 7.76
C ARG A 72 13.74 7.68 7.80
N ILE A 73 13.57 8.21 9.02
CA ILE A 73 13.49 9.64 9.28
C ILE A 73 14.83 10.11 9.85
N ARG A 74 15.41 11.18 9.28
CA ARG A 74 16.63 11.82 9.78
C ARG A 74 16.44 13.33 9.86
N LYS A 75 17.25 13.97 10.70
CA LYS A 75 17.32 15.42 10.85
C LYS A 75 18.43 15.96 9.95
N GLU A 76 18.22 17.09 9.31
CA GLU A 76 19.26 17.82 8.57
C GLU A 76 19.78 18.97 9.45
N GLU A 77 21.06 18.90 9.84
CA GLU A 77 21.77 19.96 10.55
C GLU A 77 23.01 20.35 9.74
N ASN A 78 23.14 21.63 9.38
CA ASN A 78 24.27 22.16 8.60
C ASN A 78 24.57 21.37 7.30
N GLY A 79 23.52 20.87 6.63
CA GLY A 79 23.63 20.07 5.40
C GLY A 79 24.06 18.61 5.60
N GLN A 80 24.15 18.13 6.85
CA GLN A 80 24.42 16.74 7.18
C GLN A 80 23.19 16.06 7.80
N LEU A 81 22.97 14.79 7.43
CA LEU A 81 21.88 13.98 7.97
C LEU A 81 22.28 13.33 9.30
N VAL A 82 21.72 13.82 10.39
CA VAL A 82 21.94 13.35 11.76
C VAL A 82 20.75 12.48 12.20
N ASN A 83 21.00 11.53 13.09
CA ASN A 83 19.93 10.72 13.68
C ASN A 83 19.05 11.57 14.60
N LEU A 84 17.77 11.20 14.69
CA LEU A 84 16.80 11.82 15.58
C LEU A 84 17.19 11.61 17.05
N ALA A 85 17.05 12.67 17.85
CA ALA A 85 17.14 12.55 19.30
C ALA A 85 15.93 11.75 19.85
N PRO A 86 16.06 11.05 20.99
CA PRO A 86 14.98 10.22 21.55
C PRO A 86 13.69 11.00 21.88
N ASN A 87 13.83 12.30 22.16
CA ASN A 87 12.73 13.15 22.61
C ASN A 87 12.07 13.94 21.47
N GLU A 88 12.54 13.81 20.23
CA GLU A 88 11.99 14.58 19.11
C GLU A 88 10.53 14.18 18.83
N ASN A 89 9.60 15.15 18.83
CA ASN A 89 8.19 14.90 18.55
C ASN A 89 7.92 14.89 17.05
N VAL A 90 8.35 13.83 16.38
CA VAL A 90 8.14 13.59 14.95
C VAL A 90 7.57 12.20 14.73
N ALA A 91 6.52 12.11 13.92
CA ALA A 91 5.96 10.85 13.46
C ALA A 91 5.51 10.97 12.00
N PRO A 92 5.47 9.88 11.22
CA PRO A 92 4.83 9.92 9.93
C PRO A 92 3.31 10.07 10.05
N ILE A 93 2.69 10.50 8.94
CA ILE A 93 1.25 10.44 8.74
C ILE A 93 0.73 9.00 8.82
N GLN A 94 -0.59 8.87 8.97
CA GLN A 94 -1.27 7.58 9.01
C GLN A 94 -1.10 6.82 7.69
N LEU A 95 -1.06 5.48 7.77
CA LEU A 95 -1.05 4.58 6.61
C LEU A 95 0.15 4.86 5.69
N ILE A 96 1.32 5.08 6.31
CA ILE A 96 2.53 5.53 5.62
C ILE A 96 2.95 4.61 4.48
N GLY A 97 2.62 3.32 4.51
CA GLY A 97 2.91 2.37 3.43
C GLY A 97 2.16 2.65 2.12
N LEU A 98 1.19 3.57 2.11
CA LEU A 98 0.49 4.01 0.89
C LEU A 98 0.42 5.53 0.77
N THR A 99 0.33 6.27 1.88
CA THR A 99 0.19 7.73 1.86
C THR A 99 1.49 8.46 1.53
N PHE A 100 2.64 7.76 1.55
CA PHE A 100 3.88 8.31 0.99
C PHE A 100 3.81 8.50 -0.52
N ILE A 101 2.85 7.90 -1.22
CA ILE A 101 2.69 8.00 -2.68
C ILE A 101 1.83 9.22 -3.01
N ASN A 102 2.40 10.13 -3.80
CA ASN A 102 1.68 11.28 -4.34
C ASN A 102 0.83 10.86 -5.54
N ASN A 103 1.51 10.30 -6.54
CA ASN A 103 0.90 9.82 -7.76
C ASN A 103 1.33 8.39 -8.08
N MET A 104 0.37 7.59 -8.51
CA MET A 104 0.57 6.26 -9.07
C MET A 104 -0.06 6.21 -10.46
N ARG A 105 0.75 5.80 -11.43
CA ARG A 105 0.32 5.53 -12.81
C ARG A 105 0.56 4.07 -13.13
N ILE A 106 -0.43 3.40 -13.70
CA ILE A 106 -0.36 2.00 -14.10
C ILE A 106 -0.71 1.90 -15.58
N THR A 107 0.20 1.33 -16.36
CA THR A 107 0.01 1.07 -17.78
C THR A 107 0.07 -0.43 -18.05
N ILE A 108 -0.83 -0.93 -18.90
CA ILE A 108 -0.78 -2.30 -19.41
C ILE A 108 -0.51 -2.23 -20.89
N ASN A 109 0.54 -2.90 -21.37
CA ASN A 109 0.96 -2.87 -22.78
C ASN A 109 1.04 -1.44 -23.36
N GLY A 110 1.59 -0.49 -22.57
CA GLY A 110 1.72 0.91 -22.96
C GLY A 110 0.44 1.74 -22.92
N ARG A 111 -0.72 1.16 -22.56
CA ARG A 111 -1.98 1.90 -22.37
C ARG A 111 -2.20 2.23 -20.90
N GLU A 112 -2.39 3.49 -20.58
CA GLU A 112 -2.76 3.93 -19.22
C GLU A 112 -4.15 3.39 -18.85
N ILE A 113 -4.19 2.65 -17.74
CA ILE A 113 -5.41 2.08 -17.17
C ILE A 113 -5.80 2.81 -15.90
N PHE A 114 -4.81 3.26 -15.12
CA PHE A 114 -5.04 3.97 -13.87
C PHE A 114 -4.04 5.11 -13.69
N ASN A 115 -4.55 6.23 -13.20
CA ASN A 115 -3.77 7.39 -12.81
C ASN A 115 -4.49 8.11 -11.67
N SER A 116 -3.77 8.35 -10.58
CA SER A 116 -4.32 8.99 -9.39
C SER A 116 -4.28 10.52 -9.42
N ASN A 117 -3.65 11.13 -10.42
CA ASN A 117 -3.52 12.58 -10.59
C ASN A 117 -3.04 13.33 -9.32
N SER A 118 -1.98 12.83 -8.68
CA SER A 118 -1.38 13.42 -7.46
C SER A 118 -2.31 13.44 -6.23
N LEU A 119 -3.34 12.60 -6.22
CA LEU A 119 -4.30 12.48 -5.11
C LEU A 119 -4.31 11.07 -4.51
N TYR A 120 -3.27 10.27 -4.77
CA TYR A 120 -3.22 8.88 -4.33
C TYR A 120 -3.31 8.74 -2.81
N ALA A 121 -2.52 9.54 -2.07
CA ALA A 121 -2.53 9.52 -0.61
C ALA A 121 -3.92 9.80 -0.03
N TYR A 122 -4.64 10.78 -0.58
CA TYR A 122 -5.99 11.14 -0.13
C TYR A 122 -7.01 10.07 -0.47
N LYS A 123 -7.01 9.57 -1.71
CA LYS A 123 -7.88 8.45 -2.13
C LYS A 123 -7.70 7.29 -1.17
N THR A 124 -6.45 6.87 -0.98
CA THR A 124 -6.14 5.67 -0.22
C THR A 124 -6.50 5.81 1.24
N TYR A 125 -6.19 6.96 1.85
CA TYR A 125 -6.56 7.23 3.23
C TYR A 125 -8.07 7.18 3.44
N LEU A 126 -8.86 7.87 2.60
CA LEU A 126 -10.32 7.91 2.72
C LEU A 126 -10.96 6.54 2.44
N SER A 127 -10.50 5.83 1.41
CA SER A 127 -10.94 4.47 1.11
C SER A 127 -10.72 3.56 2.31
N HIS A 128 -9.53 3.58 2.92
CA HIS A 128 -9.25 2.72 4.07
C HIS A 128 -10.05 3.12 5.31
N GLU A 129 -10.29 4.42 5.51
CA GLU A 129 -11.07 4.92 6.62
C GLU A 129 -12.56 4.51 6.51
N PHE A 130 -13.13 4.51 5.31
CA PHE A 130 -14.55 4.21 5.13
C PHE A 130 -14.84 2.74 4.79
N SER A 131 -13.91 2.01 4.18
CA SER A 131 -14.14 0.63 3.75
C SER A 131 -13.89 -0.41 4.83
N TYR A 132 -13.00 -0.15 5.79
CA TYR A 132 -12.60 -1.16 6.78
C TYR A 132 -13.25 -0.95 8.16
N PRO A 133 -13.73 -2.03 8.80
CA PRO A 133 -14.16 -1.96 10.19
C PRO A 133 -12.98 -1.71 11.14
N SER A 134 -13.28 -1.22 12.34
CA SER A 134 -12.26 -0.94 13.38
C SER A 134 -11.40 -2.15 13.73
N THR A 135 -11.95 -3.37 13.63
CA THR A 135 -11.22 -4.62 13.88
C THR A 135 -10.12 -4.87 12.84
N ALA A 136 -10.41 -4.62 11.56
CA ALA A 136 -9.43 -4.74 10.48
C ALA A 136 -8.33 -3.66 10.58
N LYS A 137 -8.76 -2.43 10.88
CA LYS A 137 -7.89 -1.27 11.13
C LYS A 137 -6.86 -1.51 12.22
N ASN A 138 -7.26 -2.13 13.33
CA ASN A 138 -6.36 -2.41 14.45
C ASN A 138 -5.59 -3.74 14.32
N SER A 139 -5.80 -4.49 13.24
CA SER A 139 -5.19 -5.80 13.00
C SER A 139 -4.21 -5.72 11.81
N HIS A 140 -4.61 -6.21 10.64
CA HIS A 140 -3.71 -6.32 9.49
C HIS A 140 -3.33 -4.96 8.90
N LEU A 141 -4.16 -3.92 9.01
CA LEU A 141 -3.80 -2.58 8.50
C LEU A 141 -2.64 -1.92 9.27
N ASN A 142 -2.29 -2.43 10.45
CA ASN A 142 -1.05 -2.02 11.13
C ASN A 142 0.19 -2.30 10.27
N SER A 143 0.17 -3.34 9.41
CA SER A 143 1.28 -3.65 8.49
C SER A 143 1.52 -2.56 7.43
N ALA A 144 0.46 -1.84 7.05
CA ALA A 144 0.53 -0.69 6.15
C ALA A 144 0.76 0.64 6.91
N GLY A 145 0.94 0.58 8.24
CA GLY A 145 1.20 1.75 9.09
C GLY A 145 -0.05 2.47 9.57
N TYR A 146 -1.20 1.79 9.61
CA TYR A 146 -2.42 2.34 10.22
C TYR A 146 -2.36 2.16 11.75
N TYR A 147 -2.43 3.25 12.50
CA TYR A 147 -2.61 3.26 13.96
C TYR A 147 -3.74 4.20 14.33
N GLY A 148 -4.86 3.66 14.81
CA GLY A 148 -6.04 4.46 15.16
C GLY A 148 -5.71 5.53 16.20
N ASN A 149 -6.23 6.74 16.00
CA ASN A 149 -6.17 7.79 17.00
C ASN A 149 -7.58 8.09 17.50
N ASN A 150 -7.76 8.11 18.82
CA ASN A 150 -9.03 8.47 19.43
C ASN A 150 -9.09 9.97 19.79
N GLU A 151 -7.97 10.69 19.65
CA GLU A 151 -7.85 12.09 20.00
C GLU A 151 -7.98 13.02 18.78
N LEU A 152 -8.49 14.22 19.01
CA LEU A 152 -8.72 15.25 17.98
C LEU A 152 -7.43 15.93 17.52
N THR A 153 -6.37 15.90 18.33
CA THR A 153 -5.08 16.52 18.02
C THR A 153 -4.12 15.53 17.36
N LEU A 154 -3.46 15.99 16.29
CA LEU A 154 -2.54 15.17 15.48
C LEU A 154 -1.26 14.76 16.24
N GLU A 155 -0.88 15.52 17.27
CA GLU A 155 0.42 15.40 17.96
C GLU A 155 0.34 14.72 19.35
N ALA A 156 -0.85 14.51 19.91
CA ALA A 156 -1.02 13.97 21.28
C ALA A 156 -1.60 12.55 21.33
N GLY A 157 -2.12 12.07 20.20
CA GLY A 157 -2.81 10.80 20.12
C GLY A 157 -1.98 9.54 20.41
N SER A 158 -2.63 8.51 20.93
CA SER A 158 -2.01 7.17 21.11
C SER A 158 -1.41 6.62 19.82
N GLY A 159 -2.11 6.79 18.68
CA GLY A 159 -1.60 6.40 17.36
C GLY A 159 -0.36 7.19 16.93
N PHE A 160 -0.27 8.48 17.28
CA PHE A 160 0.94 9.28 17.04
C PHE A 160 2.13 8.75 17.85
N ALA A 161 1.92 8.43 19.12
CA ALA A 161 2.95 7.85 19.97
C ALA A 161 3.46 6.50 19.42
N THR A 162 2.56 5.63 18.92
CA THR A 162 2.96 4.36 18.29
C THR A 162 3.75 4.59 17.00
N ARG A 163 3.29 5.49 16.12
CA ARG A 163 4.02 5.84 14.88
C ARG A 163 5.37 6.47 15.18
N LYS A 164 5.46 7.36 16.16
CA LYS A 164 6.73 7.95 16.63
C LYS A 164 7.68 6.86 17.10
N ALA A 165 7.19 5.93 17.92
CA ALA A 165 8.01 4.85 18.45
C ALA A 165 8.69 4.07 17.32
N LEU A 166 8.02 3.82 16.19
CA LEU A 166 8.59 3.14 15.01
C LEU A 166 9.85 3.78 14.45
N PHE A 167 10.10 5.07 14.67
CA PHE A 167 11.25 5.80 14.10
C PHE A 167 12.20 6.37 15.16
N THR A 168 12.04 5.99 16.43
CA THR A 168 12.94 6.42 17.51
C THR A 168 14.41 6.14 17.16
N SER A 169 15.26 7.12 17.41
CA SER A 169 16.70 7.07 17.09
C SER A 169 17.01 6.83 15.62
N SER A 170 16.12 7.24 14.71
CA SER A 170 16.23 7.01 13.26
C SER A 170 16.37 5.54 12.88
N ARG A 171 15.70 4.64 13.62
CA ARG A 171 15.57 3.24 13.19
C ARG A 171 14.75 3.15 11.90
N THR A 172 15.03 2.12 11.11
CA THR A 172 14.24 1.84 9.91
C THR A 172 12.97 1.10 10.27
N ALA A 173 11.89 1.39 9.55
CA ALA A 173 10.61 0.71 9.71
C ALA A 173 10.11 0.24 8.34
N GLN A 174 9.70 -1.01 8.26
CA GLN A 174 9.18 -1.64 7.05
C GLN A 174 7.67 -1.71 7.10
N PHE A 175 7.04 -1.45 5.97
CA PHE A 175 5.59 -1.51 5.78
C PHE A 175 5.28 -2.33 4.55
N LEU A 176 4.29 -3.20 4.70
CA LEU A 176 3.75 -4.01 3.62
C LEU A 176 2.31 -3.55 3.38
N SER A 177 2.02 -3.10 2.16
CA SER A 177 0.71 -2.57 1.81
C SER A 177 0.22 -3.18 0.50
N LYS A 178 -1.10 -3.38 0.39
CA LYS A 178 -1.71 -3.76 -0.88
C LYS A 178 -1.91 -2.50 -1.72
N ILE A 179 -1.63 -2.59 -3.02
CA ILE A 179 -1.82 -1.48 -3.96
C ILE A 179 -3.31 -1.11 -4.04
N ASP A 180 -3.64 0.17 -3.81
CA ASP A 180 -5.01 0.70 -3.86
C ASP A 180 -5.36 1.28 -5.24
N ALA A 181 -5.31 0.41 -6.24
CA ALA A 181 -5.82 0.69 -7.58
C ALA A 181 -6.90 -0.33 -7.92
N ASP A 182 -7.90 0.10 -8.68
CA ASP A 182 -9.12 -0.68 -8.92
C ASP A 182 -8.79 -2.02 -9.62
N LEU A 183 -7.75 -2.02 -10.47
CA LEU A 183 -7.20 -3.21 -11.14
C LEU A 183 -6.63 -4.26 -10.16
N PHE A 184 -6.12 -3.85 -9.01
CA PHE A 184 -5.56 -4.72 -7.97
C PHE A 184 -6.63 -5.20 -6.96
N ASN A 185 -7.85 -4.66 -7.06
CA ASN A 185 -8.97 -4.98 -6.19
C ASN A 185 -10.00 -5.95 -6.81
N GLN A 186 -9.76 -6.44 -8.03
CA GLN A 186 -10.58 -7.47 -8.68
C GLN A 186 -10.04 -8.89 -8.46
N PRO A 187 -10.92 -9.92 -8.52
CA PRO A 187 -10.52 -11.32 -8.37
C PRO A 187 -10.00 -11.97 -9.67
N LEU A 188 -10.06 -11.27 -10.80
CA LEU A 188 -9.69 -11.82 -12.11
C LEU A 188 -8.17 -11.78 -12.33
N TYR A 189 -7.64 -12.85 -12.92
CA TYR A 189 -6.25 -12.90 -13.33
C TYR A 189 -6.01 -12.05 -14.57
N LEU A 190 -4.87 -11.35 -14.59
CA LEU A 190 -4.39 -10.72 -15.81
C LEU A 190 -3.93 -11.80 -16.79
N VAL A 191 -4.37 -11.66 -18.03
CA VAL A 191 -4.05 -12.59 -19.12
C VAL A 191 -2.54 -12.64 -19.39
N ASN A 192 -2.10 -13.78 -19.93
CA ASN A 192 -0.72 -13.97 -20.35
C ASN A 192 -0.31 -12.98 -21.46
N HIS A 193 0.99 -12.79 -21.63
CA HIS A 193 1.60 -11.86 -22.59
C HIS A 193 1.20 -10.39 -22.42
N CYS A 194 0.73 -10.00 -21.23
CA CYS A 194 0.61 -8.60 -20.84
C CYS A 194 1.83 -8.14 -20.05
N GLU A 195 2.33 -6.96 -20.40
CA GLU A 195 3.31 -6.21 -19.65
C GLU A 195 2.60 -5.18 -18.78
N VAL A 196 3.00 -5.08 -17.50
CA VAL A 196 2.46 -4.09 -16.56
C VAL A 196 3.61 -3.20 -16.11
N ASP A 197 3.47 -1.90 -16.34
CA ASP A 197 4.38 -0.91 -15.78
C ASP A 197 3.64 -0.11 -14.71
N ILE A 198 4.29 0.05 -13.56
CA ILE A 198 3.79 0.82 -12.42
C ILE A 198 4.80 1.91 -12.14
N GLU A 199 4.33 3.15 -12.15
CA GLU A 199 5.13 4.33 -11.87
C GLU A 199 4.61 5.00 -10.60
N ILE A 200 5.52 5.24 -9.67
CA ILE A 200 5.20 5.78 -8.34
C ILE A 200 6.03 7.04 -8.11
N ILE A 201 5.32 8.15 -7.88
CA ILE A 201 5.90 9.43 -7.48
C ILE A 201 5.66 9.59 -5.97
N PRO A 202 6.70 9.74 -5.15
CA PRO A 202 6.54 9.96 -3.72
C PRO A 202 6.04 11.38 -3.41
N ASN A 203 5.43 11.54 -2.24
CA ASN A 203 5.05 12.82 -1.65
C ASN A 203 6.25 13.53 -1.04
N ASP A 204 6.12 14.86 -0.93
CA ASP A 204 7.10 15.69 -0.23
C ASP A 204 7.22 15.28 1.24
N THR A 205 8.43 15.42 1.80
CA THR A 205 8.67 15.10 3.21
C THR A 205 7.77 15.91 4.15
N ASN A 206 7.45 17.16 3.78
CA ASN A 206 6.55 18.03 4.56
C ASN A 206 5.11 17.51 4.62
N PHE A 207 4.68 16.77 3.61
CA PHE A 207 3.37 16.13 3.60
C PHE A 207 3.36 14.86 4.45
N VAL A 208 4.47 14.11 4.40
CA VAL A 208 4.60 12.78 5.02
C VAL A 208 4.84 12.84 6.53
N LEU A 209 5.41 13.93 7.05
CA LEU A 209 5.79 14.05 8.46
C LEU A 209 4.86 14.97 9.24
N ILE A 210 4.50 14.54 10.44
CA ILE A 210 3.83 15.34 11.47
C ILE A 210 4.89 15.66 12.54
N GLY A 211 5.09 16.93 12.83
CA GLY A 211 6.00 17.37 13.89
C GLY A 211 5.57 18.71 14.50
N GLN A 212 6.03 18.97 15.72
CA GLN A 212 5.65 20.16 16.48
C GLN A 212 6.04 21.44 15.74
N ARG A 213 5.05 22.29 15.45
CA ARG A 213 5.25 23.59 14.79
C ARG A 213 5.96 24.55 15.75
N GLY A 214 7.27 24.74 15.56
CA GLY A 214 8.04 25.67 16.40
C GLY A 214 9.56 25.51 16.40
N GLN A 215 10.11 24.48 15.75
CA GLN A 215 11.55 24.40 15.51
C GLN A 215 11.84 24.39 14.01
N ASP A 216 12.78 25.21 13.55
CA ASP A 216 13.32 25.24 12.19
C ASP A 216 14.14 23.96 11.91
N ILE A 217 13.49 22.80 12.02
CA ILE A 217 14.09 21.50 11.77
C ILE A 217 13.73 21.06 10.37
N THR A 218 14.74 21.00 9.51
CA THR A 218 14.59 20.34 8.21
C THR A 218 14.68 18.84 8.45
N LEU A 219 13.55 18.15 8.34
CA LEU A 219 13.48 16.69 8.43
C LEU A 219 13.56 16.09 7.03
N ARG A 220 14.22 14.95 6.90
CA ARG A 220 14.24 14.17 5.65
C ARG A 220 13.65 12.79 5.87
N PHE A 221 12.64 12.47 5.07
CA PHE A 221 12.08 11.14 4.93
C PHE A 221 12.81 10.44 3.79
N SER A 222 13.44 9.31 4.10
CA SER A 222 14.23 8.54 3.13
C SER A 222 13.67 7.14 2.98
N ILE A 223 13.58 6.68 1.73
CA ILE A 223 13.24 5.31 1.39
C ILE A 223 14.54 4.52 1.33
N VAL A 224 14.65 3.49 2.17
CA VAL A 224 15.85 2.66 2.31
C VAL A 224 15.77 1.42 1.42
N ASN A 225 14.57 0.85 1.29
CA ASN A 225 14.29 -0.29 0.42
C ASN A 225 12.88 -0.13 -0.17
N PHE A 226 12.70 -0.56 -1.42
CA PHE A 226 11.43 -0.46 -2.13
C PHE A 226 11.29 -1.53 -3.22
N THR A 227 10.32 -2.43 -3.02
CA THR A 227 10.11 -3.67 -3.80
C THR A 227 8.65 -4.07 -3.86
#